data_AF-A0A9W8KHA9-F1
#
_entry.id   AF-A0A9W8KHA9-F1
#
_cell.length_a   1.000
_cell.length_b   1.000
_cell.length_c   1.000
_cell.angle_alpha   90.00
_cell.angle_beta   90.00
_cell.angle_gamma   90.00
#
_symmetry.space_group_name_H-M   'P 1'
#
loop_
_entity.id
_entity.type
_entity.pdbx_description
1 polymer ?
#
loop_
_entity_poly.entity_id
_entity_poly.type
_entity_poly.pdbx_seq_one_letter_code
_entity_poly.pdbx_strand_id
1 'polypeptide(L)'
;MSSFKIASLLFRTLSKPVANALKQQAKSHDVFRSMCINVAQVAHRTEMNWKMNVLGYKKEKIRPLNDAKAIDAGANFLGEAFIFSVALSLLFAEQIRSRNQAQRQRNAVDDRLDELEKGMSETKEDLRLIQEERDLLRAEVDSLAEESATLSMVLMQILGKELSRRSLERGHSPTEISQALVDKFCSSDDEDLTVREDAESPHTPTTR
;
A
#
# COMPACT_ATOMS: atom_id res chain seq x y z
N MET A 1 18.53 -14.36 -18.74
CA MET A 1 19.68 -15.30 -18.69
C MET A 1 20.90 -14.84 -19.51
N SER A 2 20.80 -13.82 -20.36
CA SER A 2 21.87 -13.45 -21.31
C SER A 2 22.95 -12.53 -20.72
N SER A 3 22.60 -11.63 -19.79
CA SER A 3 23.53 -10.61 -19.27
C SER A 3 24.67 -11.21 -18.44
N PHE A 4 24.41 -12.25 -17.64
CA PHE A 4 25.44 -12.92 -16.85
C PHE A 4 26.49 -13.62 -17.73
N LYS A 5 26.06 -14.25 -18.82
CA LYS A 5 26.97 -14.88 -19.79
C LYS A 5 27.86 -13.85 -20.49
N ILE A 6 27.29 -12.71 -20.90
CA ILE A 6 28.03 -11.61 -21.53
C ILE A 6 29.03 -10.99 -20.54
N ALA A 7 28.61 -10.74 -19.30
CA ALA A 7 29.49 -10.21 -18.26
C ALA A 7 30.66 -11.17 -17.95
N SER A 8 30.40 -12.47 -17.86
CA SER A 8 31.45 -13.47 -17.62
C SER A 8 32.46 -13.56 -18.77
N LEU A 9 32.01 -13.39 -20.01
CA LEU A 9 32.88 -13.34 -21.18
C LEU A 9 33.74 -12.08 -21.16
N LEU A 10 33.15 -10.89 -21.00
CA LEU A 10 33.88 -9.62 -20.93
C LEU A 10 34.92 -9.61 -19.81
N PHE A 11 34.57 -10.13 -18.64
CA PHE A 11 35.51 -10.27 -17.53
C PHE A 11 36.72 -11.11 -17.92
N ARG A 12 36.51 -12.27 -18.56
CA ARG A 12 37.59 -13.15 -19.02
C ARG A 12 38.43 -12.51 -20.14
N THR A 13 37.83 -11.71 -21.01
CA THR A 13 38.53 -11.03 -22.11
C THR A 13 39.39 -9.86 -21.61
N LEU A 14 38.96 -9.15 -20.57
CA LEU A 14 39.69 -8.02 -19.98
C LEU A 14 40.76 -8.47 -18.97
N SER A 15 40.55 -9.60 -18.29
CA SER A 15 41.49 -10.08 -17.25
C SER A 15 42.87 -10.44 -17.83
N LYS A 16 42.92 -11.08 -19.01
CA LYS A 16 44.20 -11.46 -19.65
C LYS A 16 45.08 -10.28 -20.08
N PRO A 17 44.58 -9.27 -20.83
CA PRO A 17 45.40 -8.13 -21.24
C PRO A 17 45.85 -7.30 -20.04
N VAL A 18 44.98 -7.12 -19.03
CA VAL A 18 45.34 -6.37 -17.82
C VAL A 18 46.41 -7.12 -17.01
N ALA A 19 46.27 -8.42 -16.80
CA ALA A 19 47.29 -9.22 -16.14
C ALA A 19 48.65 -9.15 -16.88
N ASN A 20 48.64 -9.23 -18.21
CA ASN A 20 49.87 -9.12 -19.02
C ASN A 20 50.50 -7.72 -18.93
N ALA A 21 49.71 -6.65 -18.89
CA ALA A 21 50.20 -5.29 -18.70
C ALA A 21 50.83 -5.11 -17.31
N LEU A 22 50.17 -5.60 -16.26
CA LEU A 22 50.70 -5.54 -14.89
C LEU A 22 51.97 -6.38 -14.72
N LYS A 23 52.10 -7.52 -15.42
CA LYS A 23 53.33 -8.32 -15.45
C LYS A 23 54.50 -7.57 -16.10
N GLN A 24 54.26 -6.80 -17.16
CA GLN A 24 55.31 -5.95 -17.74
C GLN A 24 55.72 -4.84 -16.75
N GLN A 25 54.76 -4.24 -16.05
CA GLN A 25 55.02 -3.22 -15.02
C GLN A 25 55.80 -3.78 -13.81
N ALA A 26 55.57 -5.04 -13.44
CA ALA A 26 56.32 -5.71 -12.38
C ALA A 26 57.78 -6.01 -12.73
N LYS A 27 58.13 -6.02 -14.02
CA LYS A 27 59.52 -6.12 -14.46
C LYS A 27 60.23 -4.77 -14.46
N SER A 28 59.50 -3.67 -14.61
CA SER A 28 60.08 -2.32 -14.67
C SER A 28 60.14 -1.62 -13.31
N HIS A 29 59.33 -2.02 -12.32
CA HIS A 29 59.28 -1.38 -10.99
C HIS A 29 59.42 -2.37 -9.83
N ASP A 30 60.47 -2.22 -9.02
CA ASP A 30 60.73 -3.06 -7.83
C ASP A 30 59.72 -2.85 -6.70
N VAL A 31 59.16 -1.63 -6.57
CA VAL A 31 58.08 -1.33 -5.61
C VAL A 31 56.83 -2.13 -5.96
N PHE A 32 56.46 -2.13 -7.24
CA PHE A 32 55.30 -2.89 -7.72
C PHE A 32 55.54 -4.40 -7.63
N ARG A 33 56.76 -4.86 -7.92
CA ARG A 33 57.18 -6.25 -7.70
C ARG A 33 56.97 -6.69 -6.25
N SER A 34 57.42 -5.89 -5.29
CA SER A 34 57.26 -6.17 -3.86
C SER A 34 55.79 -6.16 -3.43
N MET A 35 54.98 -5.26 -4.00
CA MET A 35 53.53 -5.24 -3.78
C MET A 35 52.86 -6.53 -4.29
N CYS A 36 53.18 -6.97 -5.51
CA CYS A 36 52.65 -8.21 -6.07
C CYS A 36 53.02 -9.44 -5.23
N ILE A 37 54.26 -9.49 -4.73
CA ILE A 37 54.71 -10.58 -3.84
C ILE A 37 53.89 -10.54 -2.54
N ASN A 38 53.75 -9.38 -1.90
CA ASN A 38 52.96 -9.24 -0.68
C ASN A 38 51.50 -9.66 -0.88
N VAL A 39 50.87 -9.19 -1.95
CA VAL A 39 49.48 -9.55 -2.29
C VAL A 39 49.35 -11.05 -2.55
N ALA A 40 50.26 -11.66 -3.32
CA ALA A 40 50.25 -13.09 -3.58
C ALA A 40 50.43 -13.93 -2.30
N GLN A 41 51.32 -13.50 -1.41
CA GLN A 41 51.54 -14.17 -0.12
C GLN A 41 50.35 -14.00 0.83
N VAL A 42 49.73 -12.82 0.87
CA VAL A 42 48.49 -12.59 1.64
C VAL A 42 47.39 -13.47 1.09
N ALA A 43 47.11 -13.43 -0.21
CA ALA A 43 46.08 -14.25 -0.83
C ALA A 43 46.28 -15.74 -0.53
N HIS A 44 47.52 -16.24 -0.66
CA HIS A 44 47.84 -17.62 -0.35
C HIS A 44 47.65 -17.97 1.14
N ARG A 45 48.05 -17.07 2.06
CA ARG A 45 47.80 -17.25 3.50
C ARG A 45 46.32 -17.25 3.82
N THR A 46 45.55 -16.34 3.23
CA THR A 46 44.11 -16.26 3.44
C THR A 46 43.43 -17.53 2.95
N GLU A 47 43.78 -18.00 1.76
CA GLU A 47 43.27 -19.26 1.20
C GLU A 47 43.59 -20.45 2.11
N MET A 48 44.85 -20.56 2.56
CA MET A 48 45.26 -21.67 3.43
C MET A 48 44.60 -21.59 4.80
N ASN A 49 44.47 -20.39 5.37
CA ASN A 49 43.80 -20.17 6.65
C ASN A 49 42.30 -20.48 6.57
N TRP A 50 41.65 -20.12 5.45
CA TRP A 50 40.26 -20.49 5.18
C TRP A 50 40.10 -22.01 5.06
N LYS A 51 40.98 -22.67 4.29
CA LYS A 51 40.97 -24.14 4.15
C LYS A 51 41.19 -24.83 5.49
N MET A 52 42.10 -24.34 6.32
CA MET A 52 42.34 -24.89 7.66
C MET A 52 41.14 -24.67 8.59
N ASN A 53 40.52 -23.49 8.57
CA ASN A 53 39.36 -23.20 9.42
C ASN A 53 38.11 -23.97 9.00
N VAL A 54 37.88 -24.14 7.69
CA VAL A 54 36.70 -24.83 7.16
C VAL A 54 36.85 -26.35 7.23
N LEU A 55 38.04 -26.88 6.95
CA LEU A 55 38.29 -28.33 6.85
C LEU A 55 38.97 -28.93 8.08
N GLY A 56 39.31 -28.10 9.08
CA GLY A 56 39.89 -28.56 10.35
C GLY A 56 41.33 -29.08 10.27
N TYR A 57 42.07 -28.78 9.19
CA TYR A 57 43.46 -29.23 9.04
C TYR A 57 44.41 -28.56 10.05
N LYS A 58 45.40 -29.31 10.57
CA LYS A 58 46.44 -28.79 11.47
C LYS A 58 47.26 -27.69 10.78
N LYS A 59 47.59 -26.62 11.50
CA LYS A 59 48.41 -25.50 11.00
C LYS A 59 49.81 -25.99 10.59
N GLU A 60 50.00 -26.20 9.30
CA GLU A 60 51.31 -26.53 8.73
C GLU A 60 52.03 -25.27 8.22
N LYS A 61 53.37 -25.27 8.28
CA LYS A 61 54.21 -24.11 7.93
C LYS A 61 54.13 -23.83 6.42
N ILE A 62 53.40 -22.78 6.05
CA ILE A 62 53.22 -22.32 4.67
C ILE A 62 54.59 -21.90 4.10
N ARG A 63 55.06 -22.60 3.06
CA ARG A 63 56.30 -22.26 2.36
C ARG A 63 56.05 -21.06 1.44
N PRO A 64 56.88 -20.00 1.49
CA PRO A 64 56.72 -18.87 0.58
C PRO A 64 56.97 -19.33 -0.86
N LEU A 65 56.09 -18.89 -1.77
CA LEU A 65 56.20 -19.17 -3.19
C LEU A 65 57.43 -18.47 -3.80
N ASN A 66 58.09 -19.11 -4.78
CA ASN A 66 59.18 -18.51 -5.56
C ASN A 66 58.76 -17.13 -6.10
N ASP A 67 59.61 -16.12 -5.93
CA ASP A 67 59.35 -14.72 -6.27
C ASP A 67 58.78 -14.54 -7.67
N ALA A 68 59.33 -15.24 -8.66
CA ALA A 68 58.84 -15.17 -10.05
C ALA A 68 57.37 -15.61 -10.18
N LYS A 69 56.99 -16.68 -9.49
CA LYS A 69 55.63 -17.22 -9.51
C LYS A 69 54.67 -16.36 -8.66
N ALA A 70 55.17 -15.79 -7.57
CA ALA A 70 54.41 -14.85 -6.74
C ALA A 70 54.06 -13.57 -7.52
N ILE A 71 54.98 -13.07 -8.34
CA ILE A 71 54.74 -11.90 -9.20
C ILE A 71 53.66 -12.20 -10.24
N ASP A 72 53.73 -13.35 -10.91
CA ASP A 72 52.73 -13.74 -11.91
C ASP A 72 51.33 -13.88 -11.32
N ALA A 73 51.24 -14.51 -10.14
CA ALA A 73 49.97 -14.70 -9.44
C ALA A 73 49.42 -13.37 -8.89
N GLY A 74 50.28 -12.55 -8.30
CA GLY A 74 49.92 -11.23 -7.76
C GLY A 74 49.42 -10.29 -8.85
N ALA A 75 50.10 -10.24 -10.00
CA ALA A 75 49.69 -9.40 -11.14
C ALA A 75 48.34 -9.82 -11.71
N ASN A 76 48.06 -11.12 -11.81
CA ASN A 76 46.75 -11.61 -12.27
C ASN A 76 45.64 -11.24 -11.28
N PHE A 77 45.88 -11.44 -9.98
CA PHE A 77 44.92 -11.09 -8.93
C PHE A 77 44.62 -9.59 -8.89
N LEU A 78 45.65 -8.73 -8.97
CA LEU A 78 45.47 -7.27 -8.99
C LEU A 78 44.69 -6.80 -10.21
N GLY A 79 44.94 -7.37 -11.39
CA GLY A 79 44.22 -7.03 -12.61
C GLY A 79 42.74 -7.39 -12.54
N GLU A 80 42.44 -8.60 -12.06
CA GLU A 80 41.08 -9.06 -11.84
C GLU A 80 40.35 -8.21 -10.78
N ALA A 81 41.00 -7.95 -9.64
CA ALA A 81 40.46 -7.13 -8.57
C ALA A 81 40.18 -5.67 -9.02
N PHE A 82 41.04 -5.10 -9.86
CA PHE A 82 40.85 -3.76 -10.39
C PHE A 82 39.59 -3.68 -11.27
N ILE A 83 39.43 -4.60 -12.23
CA ILE A 83 38.26 -4.64 -13.10
C ILE A 83 36.98 -4.88 -12.29
N PHE A 84 37.03 -5.81 -11.33
CA PHE A 84 35.90 -6.06 -10.43
C PHE A 84 35.55 -4.84 -9.58
N SER A 85 36.54 -4.12 -9.05
CA SER A 85 36.31 -2.91 -8.25
C SER A 85 35.58 -1.84 -9.06
N VAL A 86 36.02 -1.59 -10.31
CA VAL A 86 35.34 -0.66 -11.20
C VAL A 86 33.91 -1.11 -11.50
N ALA A 87 33.70 -2.40 -11.80
CA ALA A 87 32.37 -2.94 -12.06
C ALA A 87 31.44 -2.87 -10.83
N LEU A 88 31.94 -3.24 -9.64
CA LEU A 88 31.20 -3.13 -8.37
C LEU A 88 30.88 -1.69 -8.04
N SER A 89 31.83 -0.76 -8.24
CA SER A 89 31.61 0.66 -7.98
C SER A 89 30.49 1.22 -8.84
N LEU A 90 30.48 0.89 -10.13
CA LEU A 90 29.40 1.32 -11.04
C LEU A 90 28.05 0.70 -10.65
N LEU A 91 28.02 -0.58 -10.31
CA LEU A 91 26.81 -1.25 -9.84
C LEU A 91 26.29 -0.66 -8.53
N PHE A 92 27.18 -0.37 -7.58
CA PHE A 92 26.82 0.18 -6.28
C PHE A 92 26.32 1.62 -6.40
N ALA A 93 26.93 2.42 -7.29
CA ALA A 93 26.45 3.76 -7.60
C ALA A 93 25.02 3.73 -8.18
N GLU A 94 24.74 2.82 -9.10
CA GLU A 94 23.40 2.63 -9.64
C GLU A 94 22.42 2.11 -8.58
N GLN A 95 22.86 1.21 -7.69
CA GLN A 95 22.02 0.72 -6.60
C GLN A 95 21.64 1.85 -5.63
N ILE A 96 22.56 2.75 -5.28
CA ILE A 96 22.24 3.92 -4.45
C ILE A 96 21.23 4.83 -5.17
N ARG A 97 21.46 5.11 -6.46
CA ARG A 97 20.55 5.93 -7.28
C ARG A 97 19.16 5.31 -7.39
N SER A 98 19.08 4.01 -7.66
CA SER A 98 17.84 3.23 -7.77
C SER A 98 17.08 3.21 -6.45
N ARG A 99 17.78 3.03 -5.31
CA ARG A 99 17.18 3.10 -3.98
C ARG A 99 16.55 4.47 -3.70
N ASN A 100 17.19 5.56 -4.12
CA ASN A 100 16.61 6.90 -3.97
C ASN A 100 15.32 7.08 -4.78
N GLN A 101 15.22 6.47 -5.97
CA GLN A 101 14.01 6.53 -6.78
C GLN A 101 12.87 5.68 -6.18
N ALA A 102 13.19 4.48 -5.69
CA ALA A 102 12.23 3.62 -4.98
C ALA A 102 11.73 4.29 -3.69
N GLN A 103 12.60 4.99 -2.96
CA GLN A 103 12.20 5.72 -1.76
C GLN A 103 11.24 6.88 -2.09
N ARG A 104 11.48 7.62 -3.17
CA ARG A 104 10.56 8.69 -3.62
C ARG A 104 9.17 8.16 -3.94
N GLN A 105 9.08 6.99 -4.58
CA GLN A 105 7.79 6.36 -4.85
C GLN A 105 7.09 5.93 -3.58
N ARG A 106 7.82 5.37 -2.60
CA ARG A 106 7.25 4.99 -1.30
C ARG A 106 6.71 6.20 -0.56
N ASN A 107 7.51 7.26 -0.42
CA ASN A 107 7.06 8.49 0.23
C ASN A 107 5.80 9.06 -0.45
N ALA A 108 5.76 9.07 -1.79
CA ALA A 108 4.59 9.57 -2.52
C ALA A 108 3.34 8.70 -2.31
N VAL A 109 3.49 7.39 -2.09
CA VAL A 109 2.36 6.49 -1.74
C VAL A 109 1.92 6.73 -0.30
N ASP A 110 2.85 6.92 0.62
CA ASP A 110 2.54 7.23 2.02
C ASP A 110 1.80 8.58 2.14
N ASP A 111 2.24 9.61 1.40
CA ASP A 111 1.55 10.91 1.34
C ASP A 111 0.11 10.78 0.84
N ARG A 112 -0.12 9.93 -0.18
CA ARG A 112 -1.47 9.66 -0.73
C ARG A 112 -2.36 8.93 0.27
N LEU A 113 -1.79 8.00 1.05
CA LEU A 113 -2.53 7.29 2.09
C LEU A 113 -2.95 8.24 3.21
N ASP A 114 -2.05 9.12 3.65
CA ASP A 114 -2.34 10.12 4.68
C ASP A 114 -3.42 11.12 4.22
N GLU A 115 -3.40 11.53 2.96
CA GLU A 115 -4.45 12.37 2.36
C GLU A 115 -5.81 11.66 2.33
N LEU A 116 -5.85 10.38 1.92
CA LEU A 116 -7.08 9.57 1.92
C LEU A 116 -7.63 9.36 3.33
N GLU A 117 -6.77 9.09 4.31
CA GLU A 117 -7.18 8.87 5.70
C GLU A 117 -7.80 10.14 6.29
N LYS A 118 -7.22 11.32 6.02
CA LYS A 118 -7.80 12.61 6.39
C LYS A 118 -9.18 12.82 5.77
N GLY A 119 -9.31 12.59 4.45
CA GLY A 119 -10.60 12.73 3.76
C GLY A 119 -11.67 11.78 4.29
N MET A 120 -11.31 10.54 4.63
CA MET A 120 -12.25 9.61 5.28
C MET A 120 -12.67 10.11 6.66
N SER A 121 -11.72 10.62 7.47
CA SER A 121 -12.02 11.15 8.80
C SER A 121 -12.97 12.35 8.73
N GLU A 122 -12.70 13.29 7.82
CA GLU A 122 -13.53 14.48 7.60
C GLU A 122 -14.94 14.10 7.12
N THR A 123 -15.05 13.24 6.10
CA THR A 123 -16.35 12.74 5.61
C THR A 123 -17.13 12.02 6.69
N LYS A 124 -16.43 11.27 7.56
CA LYS A 124 -17.05 10.57 8.68
C LYS A 124 -17.55 11.55 9.76
N GLU A 125 -16.82 12.63 10.02
CA GLU A 125 -17.27 13.69 10.93
C GLU A 125 -18.50 14.41 10.38
N ASP A 126 -18.51 14.77 9.10
CA ASP A 126 -19.67 15.38 8.44
C ASP A 126 -20.91 14.48 8.51
N LEU A 127 -20.74 13.17 8.26
CA LEU A 127 -21.83 12.20 8.41
C LEU A 127 -22.38 12.14 9.83
N ARG A 128 -21.53 12.29 10.86
CA ARG A 128 -22.00 12.30 12.26
C ARG A 128 -22.84 13.53 12.56
N LEU A 129 -22.42 14.71 12.08
CA LEU A 129 -23.18 15.94 12.26
C LEU A 129 -24.56 15.85 11.58
N ILE A 130 -24.61 15.34 10.35
CA ILE A 130 -25.87 15.15 9.61
C ILE A 130 -26.76 14.11 10.30
N GLN A 131 -26.19 13.04 10.86
CA GLN A 131 -26.93 12.04 11.62
C GLN A 131 -27.56 12.64 12.90
N GLU A 132 -26.81 13.45 13.64
CA GLU A 132 -27.32 14.12 14.84
C GLU A 132 -28.46 15.09 14.50
N GLU A 133 -28.34 15.89 13.42
CA GLU A 133 -29.40 16.79 12.97
C GLU A 133 -30.67 16.01 12.58
N ARG A 134 -30.51 14.89 11.85
CA ARG A 134 -31.63 14.02 11.49
C ARG A 134 -32.35 13.43 12.70
N ASP A 135 -31.61 13.03 13.73
CA ASP A 135 -32.19 12.43 14.93
C ASP A 135 -32.99 13.46 15.75
N LEU A 136 -32.50 14.70 15.82
CA LEU A 136 -33.25 15.81 16.44
C LEU A 136 -34.54 16.12 15.66
N LEU A 137 -34.45 16.25 14.33
CA LEU A 137 -35.61 16.50 13.48
C LEU A 137 -36.64 15.35 13.55
N ARG A 138 -36.18 14.10 13.63
CA ARG A 138 -37.08 12.95 13.83
C ARG A 138 -37.83 13.03 15.16
N ALA A 139 -37.13 13.38 16.24
CA ALA A 139 -37.78 13.54 17.54
C ALA A 139 -38.83 14.66 17.52
N GLU A 140 -38.56 15.76 16.80
CA GLU A 140 -39.54 16.84 16.61
C GLU A 140 -40.77 16.33 15.83
N VAL A 141 -40.56 15.66 14.69
CA VAL A 141 -41.65 15.06 13.91
C VAL A 141 -42.49 14.08 14.74
N ASP A 142 -41.87 13.24 15.55
CA ASP A 142 -42.57 12.26 16.40
C ASP A 142 -43.45 12.95 17.45
N SER A 143 -42.97 14.05 18.06
CA SER A 143 -43.76 14.83 19.03
C SER A 143 -44.93 15.56 18.39
N LEU A 144 -44.76 16.12 17.19
CA LEU A 144 -45.85 16.73 16.42
C LEU A 144 -46.88 15.69 15.97
N ALA A 145 -46.43 14.48 15.61
CA ALA A 145 -47.31 13.38 15.28
C ALA A 145 -48.19 12.97 16.49
N GLU A 146 -47.61 12.93 17.69
CA GLU A 146 -48.34 12.66 18.93
C GLU A 146 -49.38 13.75 19.25
N GLU A 147 -49.03 15.03 19.09
CA GLU A 147 -49.97 16.15 19.21
C GLU A 147 -51.12 16.06 18.21
N SER A 148 -50.83 15.72 16.95
CA SER A 148 -51.87 15.54 15.93
C SER A 148 -52.81 14.37 16.24
N ALA A 149 -52.27 13.26 16.76
CA ALA A 149 -53.05 12.07 17.13
C ALA A 149 -53.98 12.35 18.32
N THR A 150 -53.51 13.09 19.33
CA THR A 150 -54.33 13.49 20.47
C THR A 150 -55.44 14.47 20.05
N LEU A 151 -55.13 15.43 19.16
CA LEU A 151 -56.14 16.34 18.60
C LEU A 151 -57.23 15.56 17.85
N SER A 152 -56.84 14.61 17.00
CA SER A 152 -57.77 13.75 16.27
C SER A 152 -58.64 12.90 17.22
N MET A 153 -58.05 12.33 18.28
CA MET A 153 -58.78 11.57 19.30
C MET A 153 -59.82 12.43 20.03
N VAL A 154 -59.45 13.65 20.43
CA VAL A 154 -60.37 14.60 21.08
C VAL A 154 -61.49 15.01 20.12
N LEU A 155 -61.16 15.30 18.86
CA LEU A 155 -62.12 15.66 17.82
C LEU A 155 -63.10 14.49 17.58
N MET A 156 -62.61 13.26 17.49
CA MET A 156 -63.44 12.05 17.36
C MET A 156 -64.35 11.85 18.59
N GLN A 157 -63.87 12.15 19.79
CA GLN A 157 -64.68 12.05 21.01
C GLN A 157 -65.77 13.13 21.07
N ILE A 158 -65.47 14.37 20.65
CA ILE A 158 -66.44 15.47 20.57
C ILE A 158 -67.47 15.20 19.47
N LEU A 159 -67.04 14.82 18.27
CA LEU A 159 -67.94 14.43 17.19
C LEU A 159 -68.80 13.22 17.58
N GLY A 160 -68.24 12.23 18.27
CA GLY A 160 -68.99 11.09 18.78
C GLY A 160 -70.07 11.50 19.78
N LYS A 161 -69.76 12.41 20.70
CA LYS A 161 -70.74 12.98 21.64
C LYS A 161 -71.81 13.81 20.93
N GLU A 162 -71.46 14.64 19.97
CA GLU A 162 -72.40 15.45 19.19
C GLU A 162 -73.27 14.61 18.23
N LEU A 163 -72.70 13.60 17.57
CA LEU A 163 -73.45 12.65 16.74
C LEU A 163 -74.38 11.79 17.58
N SER A 164 -73.94 11.33 18.75
CA SER A 164 -74.78 10.59 19.70
C SER A 164 -75.91 11.46 20.25
N ARG A 165 -75.64 12.74 20.56
CA ARG A 165 -76.64 13.73 20.97
C ARG A 165 -77.67 14.02 19.86
N ARG A 166 -77.22 14.23 18.62
CA ARG A 166 -78.09 14.42 17.44
C ARG A 166 -78.84 13.16 17.02
N SER A 167 -78.30 11.97 17.31
CA SER A 167 -78.97 10.69 17.09
C SER A 167 -80.09 10.47 18.11
N LEU A 168 -79.87 10.89 19.37
CA LEU A 168 -80.89 10.83 20.43
C LEU A 168 -82.11 11.72 20.14
N GLU A 169 -81.93 12.87 19.45
CA GLU A 169 -83.04 13.74 19.04
C GLU A 169 -83.85 13.22 17.84
N ARG A 170 -83.35 12.22 17.09
CA ARG A 170 -83.99 11.80 15.82
C ARG A 170 -84.58 10.39 15.78
N GLY A 171 -84.46 9.58 16.84
CA GLY A 171 -85.22 8.33 16.98
C GLY A 171 -85.17 7.39 15.76
N HIS A 172 -84.01 7.20 15.13
CA HIS A 172 -83.82 6.24 14.04
C HIS A 172 -82.49 5.49 14.13
N SER A 173 -82.54 4.21 13.79
CA SER A 173 -81.55 3.14 14.01
C SER A 173 -80.16 3.39 13.41
N PRO A 174 -79.08 2.84 14.01
CA PRO A 174 -77.70 3.35 13.86
C PRO A 174 -76.85 2.64 12.79
N THR A 175 -77.44 1.93 11.83
CA THR A 175 -76.69 0.94 11.03
C THR A 175 -76.35 1.34 9.60
N GLU A 176 -76.92 2.39 9.00
CA GLU A 176 -76.61 2.73 7.60
C GLU A 176 -75.65 3.92 7.42
N ILE A 177 -75.58 4.84 8.39
CA ILE A 177 -74.74 6.05 8.27
C ILE A 177 -73.27 5.74 8.61
N SER A 178 -73.01 4.79 9.50
CA SER A 178 -71.66 4.37 9.88
C SER A 178 -70.90 3.76 8.70
N GLN A 179 -71.56 2.94 7.88
CA GLN A 179 -70.93 2.32 6.71
C GLN A 179 -70.65 3.34 5.59
N ALA A 180 -71.57 4.27 5.34
CA ALA A 180 -71.37 5.30 4.31
C ALA A 180 -70.29 6.33 4.69
N LEU A 181 -70.07 6.60 5.97
CA LEU A 181 -69.04 7.53 6.43
C LEU A 181 -67.64 6.87 6.47
N VAL A 182 -67.56 5.59 6.84
CA VAL A 182 -66.31 4.82 6.84
C VAL A 182 -65.77 4.62 5.43
N ASP A 183 -66.63 4.30 4.45
CA ASP A 183 -66.21 4.20 3.04
C ASP A 183 -65.65 5.52 2.50
N LYS A 184 -66.21 6.66 2.95
CA LYS A 184 -65.78 7.97 2.49
C LYS A 184 -64.47 8.44 3.14
N PHE A 185 -64.15 7.94 4.34
CA PHE A 185 -62.91 8.27 5.04
C PHE A 185 -61.76 7.33 4.63
N CYS A 186 -62.02 6.02 4.44
CA CYS A 186 -61.01 5.08 3.93
C CYS A 186 -60.58 5.37 2.49
N SER A 187 -61.37 6.12 1.71
CA SER A 187 -61.03 6.47 0.32
C SER A 187 -60.10 7.69 0.19
N SER A 188 -59.76 8.39 1.29
CA SER A 188 -58.95 9.62 1.25
C SER A 188 -57.50 9.47 1.72
N ASP A 189 -57.10 8.29 2.23
CA ASP A 189 -55.73 8.06 2.72
C ASP A 189 -54.76 7.51 1.65
N ASP A 190 -55.20 7.35 0.39
CA ASP A 190 -54.40 6.71 -0.67
C ASP A 190 -53.64 7.67 -1.61
N GLU A 191 -53.68 8.99 -1.40
CA GLU A 191 -52.88 9.95 -2.20
C GLU A 191 -51.99 10.85 -1.32
N ASP A 192 -50.89 10.30 -0.81
CA ASP A 192 -49.55 10.88 -1.03
C ASP A 192 -48.45 9.95 -0.48
N LEU A 193 -48.19 8.85 -1.20
CA LEU A 193 -46.97 8.07 -1.04
C LEU A 193 -46.28 7.95 -2.40
N THR A 194 -45.66 9.04 -2.85
CA THR A 194 -44.68 9.01 -3.93
C THR A 194 -43.35 9.63 -3.48
N VAL A 195 -42.70 8.93 -2.54
CA VAL A 195 -41.24 9.04 -2.39
C VAL A 195 -40.63 8.43 -3.65
N ARG A 196 -40.18 9.28 -4.59
CA ARG A 196 -39.34 8.84 -5.71
C ARG A 196 -37.98 8.44 -5.16
N GLU A 197 -37.78 7.14 -5.16
CA GLU A 197 -36.54 6.43 -4.95
C GLU A 197 -35.65 6.60 -6.20
N ASP A 198 -34.91 7.72 -6.30
CA ASP A 198 -33.85 7.86 -7.31
C ASP A 198 -32.52 7.37 -6.69
N ALA A 199 -32.41 6.04 -6.59
CA ALA A 199 -31.16 5.33 -6.34
C ALA A 199 -30.60 4.80 -7.67
N GLU A 200 -29.94 5.66 -8.45
CA GLU A 200 -29.11 5.24 -9.59
C GLU A 200 -27.63 5.21 -9.17
N SER A 201 -27.11 3.99 -9.01
CA SER A 201 -25.72 3.65 -8.70
C SER A 201 -24.76 3.99 -9.87
N PRO A 202 -23.45 4.17 -9.62
CA PRO A 202 -22.52 4.77 -10.57
C PRO A 202 -22.10 3.84 -11.70
N HIS A 203 -22.12 4.35 -12.93
CA HIS A 203 -21.43 3.77 -14.07
C HIS A 203 -19.94 4.15 -14.06
N THR A 204 -19.07 3.18 -13.80
CA THR A 204 -17.73 3.10 -14.42
C THR A 204 -17.85 2.40 -15.78
N PRO A 205 -17.08 2.80 -16.80
CA PRO A 205 -15.97 1.92 -17.16
C PRO A 205 -14.70 2.61 -17.69
N THR A 206 -13.56 1.99 -17.35
CA THR A 206 -12.48 1.61 -18.27
C THR A 206 -11.71 2.69 -19.05
N THR A 207 -10.49 2.93 -18.56
CA THR A 207 -9.21 2.68 -19.26
C THR A 207 -9.11 3.04 -20.74
N ARG A 208 -8.31 4.07 -21.05
CA ARG A 208 -7.35 4.05 -22.17
C ARG A 208 -6.13 4.91 -21.85
#